data_AF-A0A6P7U0U2-F1
#
_entry.id   AF-A0A6P7U0U2-F1
#
_cell.length_a   1.000
_cell.length_b   1.000
_cell.length_c   1.000
_cell.angle_alpha   90.00
_cell.angle_beta   90.00
_cell.angle_gamma   90.00
#
_symmetry.space_group_name_H-M   'P 1'
#
loop_
_entity.id
_entity.type
_entity.pdbx_description
1 polymer ?
#
loop_
_entity_poly.entity_id
_entity_poly.type
_entity_poly.pdbx_seq_one_letter_code
_entity_poly.pdbx_strand_id
1 'polypeptide(L)'
;MNINPKKSWHVRNKHNVAIVREDEAKALAEKMEEQRKIDLADSEYRLRLLRSRAAKDPSIVTENAKIVKKTELTEHVNFFMDEEKGLKASYLKNAETEQEKKDSQEDWEKKIGYLNYLGVLNRDNPDLSVPWYLESARLRKSEDSLEDSGIESDRKRKSYYDPLNDVKRATSKDQSIVRKDDSIKKQEQSRKSIDTLRNERHNSINSISENIDMKRSILQKTIVSFQNLKSNEGMAIPN
;
A
#
# COMPACT_ATOMS: atom_id res chain seq x y z
N MET A 1 -4.99 23.16 -38.59
CA MET A 1 -6.16 22.29 -38.83
C MET A 1 -5.70 20.83 -38.79
N ASN A 2 -6.34 19.96 -38.01
CA ASN A 2 -5.93 18.55 -37.92
C ASN A 2 -6.52 17.73 -39.08
N ILE A 3 -5.65 17.17 -39.93
CA ILE A 3 -6.05 16.36 -41.10
C ILE A 3 -6.02 14.85 -40.83
N ASN A 4 -5.48 14.41 -39.70
CA ASN A 4 -5.30 12.99 -39.37
C ASN A 4 -6.61 12.21 -39.23
N PRO A 5 -7.71 12.77 -38.67
CA PRO A 5 -8.99 12.06 -38.59
C PRO A 5 -9.57 11.67 -39.95
N LYS A 6 -9.14 12.31 -41.04
CA LYS A 6 -9.58 12.02 -42.42
C LYS A 6 -8.72 10.96 -43.11
N LYS A 7 -7.67 10.45 -42.46
CA LYS A 7 -6.78 9.44 -43.01
C LYS A 7 -7.26 8.05 -42.63
N SER A 8 -7.21 7.12 -43.57
CA SER A 8 -7.63 5.73 -43.39
C SER A 8 -6.79 4.97 -42.36
N TRP A 9 -5.53 5.34 -42.15
CA TRP A 9 -4.63 4.71 -41.17
C TRP A 9 -4.78 5.26 -39.74
N HIS A 10 -5.66 6.23 -39.51
CA HIS A 10 -5.77 6.86 -38.21
C HIS A 10 -6.32 5.88 -37.16
N VAL A 11 -5.49 5.55 -36.16
CA VAL A 11 -5.78 4.53 -35.13
C VAL A 11 -7.10 4.77 -34.38
N ARG A 12 -7.50 6.03 -34.16
CA ARG A 12 -8.74 6.36 -33.44
C ARG A 12 -9.99 6.39 -34.32
N ASN A 13 -9.85 6.15 -35.63
CA ASN A 13 -11.02 6.06 -36.50
C ASN A 13 -11.86 4.86 -36.08
N LYS A 14 -13.18 5.05 -35.91
CA LYS A 14 -14.11 4.01 -35.45
C LYS A 14 -14.02 2.73 -36.28
N HIS A 15 -13.80 2.87 -37.59
CA HIS A 15 -13.62 1.75 -38.51
C HIS A 15 -12.38 0.91 -38.16
N ASN A 16 -11.23 1.56 -37.93
CA ASN A 16 -9.99 0.85 -37.59
C ASN A 16 -10.08 0.19 -36.22
N VAL A 17 -10.71 0.85 -35.26
CA VAL A 17 -10.96 0.26 -33.95
C VAL A 17 -11.90 -0.95 -34.07
N ALA A 18 -12.89 -0.93 -34.97
CA ALA A 18 -13.75 -2.10 -35.22
C ALA A 18 -12.97 -3.27 -35.82
N ILE A 19 -12.10 -3.02 -36.80
CA ILE A 19 -11.22 -4.06 -37.38
C ILE A 19 -10.35 -4.70 -36.29
N VAL A 20 -9.71 -3.88 -35.44
CA VAL A 20 -8.88 -4.40 -34.33
C VAL A 20 -9.71 -5.28 -33.40
N ARG A 21 -10.94 -4.88 -33.06
CA ARG A 21 -11.81 -5.70 -32.21
C ARG A 21 -12.21 -7.01 -32.87
N GLU A 22 -12.50 -7.00 -34.17
CA GLU A 22 -12.83 -8.22 -34.93
C GLU A 22 -11.63 -9.17 -34.97
N ASP A 23 -10.43 -8.65 -35.21
CA ASP A 23 -9.20 -9.43 -35.21
C ASP A 23 -8.88 -10.00 -33.82
N GLU A 24 -9.02 -9.19 -32.76
CA GLU A 24 -8.86 -9.64 -31.37
C GLU A 24 -9.89 -10.72 -31.01
N ALA A 25 -11.16 -10.52 -31.38
CA ALA A 25 -12.23 -11.50 -31.14
C ALA A 25 -11.98 -12.79 -31.91
N LYS A 26 -11.51 -12.71 -33.16
CA LYS A 26 -11.15 -13.86 -33.98
C LYS A 26 -9.97 -14.64 -33.38
N ALA A 27 -8.94 -13.94 -32.94
CA ALA A 27 -7.79 -14.55 -32.27
C ALA A 27 -8.17 -15.24 -30.95
N LEU A 28 -9.12 -14.67 -30.20
CA LEU A 28 -9.65 -15.30 -28.99
C LEU A 28 -10.49 -16.55 -29.32
N ALA A 29 -11.34 -16.48 -30.35
CA ALA A 29 -12.16 -17.61 -30.78
C ALA A 29 -11.31 -18.79 -31.27
N GLU A 30 -10.25 -18.51 -32.03
CA GLU A 30 -9.32 -19.54 -32.52
C GLU A 30 -8.61 -20.25 -31.36
N LYS A 31 -8.10 -19.51 -30.37
CA LYS A 31 -7.50 -20.09 -29.16
C LYS A 31 -8.47 -20.97 -28.37
N MET A 32 -9.72 -20.55 -28.24
CA MET A 32 -10.75 -21.35 -27.56
C MET A 32 -11.05 -22.66 -28.32
N GLU A 33 -11.11 -22.62 -29.65
CA GLU A 33 -11.34 -23.83 -30.45
C GLU A 33 -10.12 -24.77 -30.43
N GLU A 34 -8.89 -24.23 -30.41
CA GLU A 34 -7.67 -25.03 -30.20
C GLU A 34 -7.68 -25.75 -28.85
N GLN A 35 -8.00 -25.02 -27.77
CA GLN A 35 -8.14 -25.62 -26.44
C GLN A 35 -9.22 -26.71 -26.42
N ARG A 36 -10.38 -26.45 -27.02
CA ARG A 36 -11.46 -27.45 -27.12
C ARG A 36 -11.01 -28.73 -27.83
N LYS A 37 -10.18 -28.61 -28.88
CA LYS A 37 -9.60 -29.75 -29.60
C LYS A 37 -8.59 -30.52 -28.74
N ILE A 38 -7.75 -29.82 -27.99
CA ILE A 38 -6.80 -30.42 -27.06
C ILE A 38 -7.54 -31.23 -25.98
N ASP A 39 -8.56 -30.64 -25.37
CA ASP A 39 -9.37 -31.28 -24.33
C ASP A 39 -10.09 -32.53 -24.86
N LEU A 40 -10.65 -32.43 -26.07
CA LEU A 40 -11.28 -33.57 -26.74
C LEU A 40 -10.26 -34.68 -26.99
N ALA A 41 -9.08 -34.35 -27.53
CA ALA A 41 -8.03 -35.32 -27.79
C ALA A 41 -7.53 -36.01 -26.51
N ASP A 42 -7.38 -35.27 -25.41
CA ASP A 42 -6.99 -35.84 -24.11
C ASP A 42 -8.08 -36.77 -23.56
N SER A 43 -9.35 -36.37 -23.66
CA SER A 43 -10.48 -37.21 -23.26
C SER A 43 -10.53 -38.53 -24.05
N GLU A 44 -10.32 -38.47 -25.37
CA GLU A 44 -10.27 -39.63 -26.25
C GLU A 44 -9.07 -40.53 -25.95
N TYR A 45 -7.90 -39.93 -25.71
CA TYR A 45 -6.69 -40.66 -25.32
C TYR A 45 -6.92 -41.41 -24.00
N ARG A 46 -7.45 -40.73 -22.98
CA ARG A 46 -7.76 -41.33 -21.68
C ARG A 46 -8.77 -42.47 -21.82
N LEU A 47 -9.82 -42.27 -22.61
CA LEU A 47 -10.81 -43.31 -22.91
C LEU A 47 -10.17 -44.52 -23.59
N ARG A 48 -9.32 -44.28 -24.60
CA ARG A 48 -8.62 -45.35 -25.33
C ARG A 48 -7.69 -46.12 -24.41
N LEU A 49 -6.95 -45.44 -23.54
CA LEU A 49 -6.09 -46.06 -22.54
C LEU A 49 -6.90 -46.95 -21.59
N LEU A 50 -7.99 -46.43 -21.03
CA LEU A 50 -8.89 -47.19 -20.15
C LEU A 50 -9.48 -48.42 -20.86
N ARG A 51 -9.95 -48.27 -22.11
CA ARG A 51 -10.44 -49.39 -22.93
C ARG A 51 -9.36 -50.45 -23.14
N SER A 52 -8.13 -50.03 -23.44
CA SER A 52 -7.01 -50.95 -23.64
C SER A 52 -6.65 -51.72 -22.36
N ARG A 53 -6.73 -51.05 -21.20
CA ARG A 53 -6.47 -51.67 -19.89
C ARG A 53 -7.58 -52.66 -19.52
N ALA A 54 -8.84 -52.27 -19.71
CA ALA A 54 -9.99 -53.14 -19.48
C ALA A 54 -9.97 -54.40 -20.37
N ALA A 55 -9.48 -54.28 -21.61
CA ALA A 55 -9.31 -55.41 -22.52
C ALA A 55 -8.17 -56.35 -22.09
N LYS A 56 -7.10 -55.84 -21.46
CA LYS A 56 -5.97 -56.64 -20.99
C LYS A 56 -6.28 -57.39 -19.69
N ASP A 57 -6.95 -56.73 -18.74
CA ASP A 57 -7.24 -57.26 -17.41
C ASP A 57 -8.77 -57.40 -17.20
N PRO A 58 -9.41 -58.44 -17.74
CA PRO A 58 -10.87 -58.62 -17.61
C PRO A 58 -11.31 -58.85 -16.15
N SER A 59 -10.39 -59.25 -15.26
CA SER A 59 -10.65 -59.40 -13.82
C SER A 59 -11.17 -58.10 -13.19
N ILE A 60 -10.61 -56.95 -13.58
CA ILE A 60 -11.03 -55.62 -13.09
C ILE A 60 -12.50 -55.35 -13.45
N VAL A 61 -12.91 -55.76 -14.66
CA VAL A 61 -14.29 -55.61 -15.12
C VAL A 61 -15.23 -56.52 -14.33
N THR A 62 -14.80 -57.73 -13.96
CA THR A 62 -15.61 -58.67 -13.18
C THR A 62 -15.77 -58.29 -11.71
N GLU A 63 -14.74 -57.69 -11.09
CA GLU A 63 -14.85 -57.17 -9.72
C GLU A 63 -15.75 -55.94 -9.67
N ASN A 64 -15.60 -55.02 -10.61
CA ASN A 64 -16.52 -53.89 -10.78
C ASN A 64 -17.95 -54.35 -11.08
N ALA A 65 -18.14 -55.36 -11.93
CA ALA A 65 -19.45 -55.94 -12.22
C ALA A 65 -20.07 -56.65 -11.00
N LYS A 66 -19.26 -57.28 -10.13
CA LYS A 66 -19.72 -57.85 -8.85
C LYS A 66 -20.16 -56.75 -7.87
N ILE A 67 -19.45 -55.63 -7.84
CA ILE A 67 -19.84 -54.46 -7.03
C ILE A 67 -21.19 -53.91 -7.52
N VAL A 68 -21.37 -53.75 -8.85
CA VAL A 68 -22.64 -53.31 -9.46
C VAL A 68 -23.78 -54.28 -9.19
N LYS A 69 -23.56 -55.60 -9.29
CA LYS A 69 -24.60 -56.60 -8.96
C LYS A 69 -24.96 -56.63 -7.47
N LYS A 70 -24.02 -56.33 -6.57
CA LYS A 70 -24.30 -56.22 -5.13
C LYS A 70 -25.15 -54.99 -4.82
N THR A 71 -25.01 -53.90 -5.59
CA THR A 71 -25.85 -52.71 -5.46
C THR A 71 -27.25 -52.86 -6.05
N GLU A 72 -27.50 -53.86 -6.90
CA GLU A 72 -28.83 -54.17 -7.46
C GLU A 72 -29.69 -55.07 -6.55
N LEU A 73 -29.08 -55.85 -5.64
CA LEU A 73 -29.79 -56.71 -4.67
C LEU A 73 -30.22 -55.96 -3.41
N THR A 74 -29.59 -54.82 -3.11
CA THR A 74 -30.15 -53.79 -2.24
C THR A 74 -31.16 -53.01 -3.06
N GLU A 75 -32.34 -52.69 -2.51
CA GLU A 75 -33.36 -51.85 -3.14
C GLU A 75 -32.75 -50.70 -3.96
N HIS A 76 -33.35 -50.39 -5.12
CA HIS A 76 -32.86 -49.39 -6.07
C HIS A 76 -32.32 -48.15 -5.35
N VAL A 77 -31.01 -47.96 -5.40
CA VAL A 77 -30.36 -46.79 -4.80
C VAL A 77 -30.76 -45.58 -5.64
N ASN A 78 -31.80 -44.87 -5.22
CA ASN A 78 -32.21 -43.63 -5.85
C ASN A 78 -31.17 -42.55 -5.54
N PHE A 79 -30.19 -42.37 -6.42
CA PHE A 79 -29.18 -41.32 -6.32
C PHE A 79 -29.77 -39.91 -6.26
N PHE A 80 -31.01 -39.75 -6.73
CA PHE A 80 -31.76 -38.49 -6.77
C PHE A 80 -32.88 -38.43 -5.72
N MET A 81 -32.94 -39.37 -4.77
CA MET A 81 -33.99 -39.37 -3.74
C MET A 81 -34.04 -38.06 -2.95
N ASP A 82 -32.87 -37.44 -2.71
CA ASP A 82 -32.78 -36.17 -2.01
C ASP A 82 -33.28 -35.00 -2.88
N GLU A 83 -33.01 -35.04 -4.19
CA GLU A 83 -33.48 -34.03 -5.15
C GLU A 83 -35.00 -34.10 -5.38
N GLU A 84 -35.56 -35.31 -5.52
CA GLU A 84 -37.01 -35.53 -5.67
C GLU A 84 -37.80 -35.14 -4.42
N LYS A 85 -37.20 -35.30 -3.23
CA LYS A 85 -37.76 -34.83 -1.96
C LYS A 85 -37.60 -33.33 -1.73
N GLY A 86 -37.01 -32.59 -2.68
CA GLY A 86 -36.80 -31.15 -2.57
C GLY A 86 -35.71 -30.76 -1.57
N LEU A 87 -34.96 -31.72 -1.02
CA LEU A 87 -33.68 -31.47 -0.37
C LEU A 87 -32.66 -31.21 -1.48
N LYS A 88 -32.73 -30.03 -2.10
CA LYS A 88 -31.65 -29.52 -2.95
C LYS A 88 -30.35 -29.78 -2.20
N ALA A 89 -29.42 -30.46 -2.86
CA ALA A 89 -28.09 -30.77 -2.36
C ALA A 89 -27.35 -29.49 -1.90
N SER A 90 -27.68 -29.02 -0.71
CA SER A 90 -26.94 -28.00 0.05
C SER A 90 -25.60 -28.56 0.52
N TYR A 91 -25.34 -29.85 0.28
CA TYR A 91 -24.15 -30.53 0.74
C TYR A 91 -22.96 -30.43 -0.22
N LEU A 92 -23.13 -29.93 -1.46
CA LEU A 92 -22.05 -29.84 -2.44
C LEU A 92 -22.08 -28.56 -3.30
N LYS A 93 -22.64 -27.46 -2.79
CA LYS A 93 -22.29 -26.16 -3.34
C LYS A 93 -20.91 -25.82 -2.79
N ASN A 94 -19.89 -25.90 -3.62
CA ASN A 94 -18.55 -25.43 -3.27
C ASN A 94 -18.69 -23.99 -2.81
N ALA A 95 -18.53 -23.76 -1.50
CA ALA A 95 -18.60 -22.44 -0.90
C ALA A 95 -17.64 -21.48 -1.62
N GLU A 96 -16.49 -22.00 -2.06
CA GLU A 96 -15.50 -21.30 -2.86
C GLU A 96 -16.07 -20.78 -4.19
N THR A 97 -16.89 -21.56 -4.90
CA THR A 97 -17.47 -21.17 -6.19
C THR A 97 -18.58 -20.12 -6.05
N GLU A 98 -19.29 -20.12 -4.93
CA GLU A 98 -20.28 -19.06 -4.66
C GLU A 98 -19.62 -17.77 -4.21
N GLN A 99 -18.55 -17.87 -3.42
CA GLN A 99 -17.71 -16.74 -3.04
C GLN A 99 -17.05 -16.13 -4.27
N GLU A 100 -16.43 -16.93 -5.14
CA GLU A 100 -15.80 -16.44 -6.37
C GLU A 100 -16.80 -15.73 -7.30
N LYS A 101 -18.02 -16.25 -7.43
CA LYS A 101 -19.09 -15.58 -8.20
C LYS A 101 -19.50 -14.26 -7.56
N LYS A 102 -19.59 -14.22 -6.23
CA LYS A 102 -19.93 -13.01 -5.49
C LYS A 102 -18.82 -11.97 -5.61
N ASP A 103 -17.57 -12.36 -5.44
CA ASP A 103 -16.40 -11.48 -5.57
C ASP A 103 -16.28 -10.95 -7.00
N SER A 104 -16.48 -11.80 -8.02
CA SER A 104 -16.53 -11.40 -9.43
C SER A 104 -17.64 -10.39 -9.71
N GLN A 105 -18.80 -10.58 -9.09
CA GLN A 105 -19.91 -9.65 -9.22
C GLN A 105 -19.61 -8.32 -8.52
N GLU A 106 -19.07 -8.36 -7.30
CA GLU A 106 -18.65 -7.16 -6.57
C GLU A 106 -17.57 -6.40 -7.34
N ASP A 107 -16.61 -7.07 -7.97
CA ASP A 107 -15.56 -6.43 -8.77
C ASP A 107 -16.10 -5.83 -10.07
N TRP A 108 -17.07 -6.48 -10.72
CA TRP A 108 -17.77 -5.90 -11.85
C TRP A 108 -18.58 -4.67 -11.45
N GLU A 109 -19.31 -4.76 -10.33
CA GLU A 109 -20.10 -3.66 -9.77
C GLU A 109 -19.22 -2.50 -9.29
N LYS A 110 -18.04 -2.76 -8.71
CA LYS A 110 -17.02 -1.75 -8.39
C LYS A 110 -16.49 -1.09 -9.66
N LYS A 111 -16.16 -1.89 -10.68
CA LYS A 111 -15.59 -1.41 -11.95
C LYS A 111 -16.55 -0.52 -12.72
N ILE A 112 -17.85 -0.83 -12.71
CA ILE A 112 -18.89 -0.03 -13.36
C ILE A 112 -19.41 1.11 -12.46
N GLY A 113 -19.10 1.08 -11.16
CA GLY A 113 -19.46 2.10 -10.19
C GLY A 113 -20.83 1.93 -9.52
N TYR A 114 -21.47 0.76 -9.64
CA TYR A 114 -22.68 0.42 -8.88
C TYR A 114 -22.38 0.19 -7.39
N LEU A 115 -21.27 -0.48 -7.09
CA LEU A 115 -20.83 -0.77 -5.73
C LEU A 115 -19.63 0.12 -5.39
N ASN A 116 -19.89 1.23 -4.69
CA ASN A 116 -18.84 2.14 -4.25
C ASN A 116 -18.75 2.12 -2.72
N TYR A 117 -17.71 1.51 -2.18
CA TYR A 117 -17.50 1.44 -0.73
C TYR A 117 -17.08 2.82 -0.20
N LEU A 118 -17.88 3.35 0.72
CA LEU A 118 -17.64 4.62 1.38
C LEU A 118 -16.26 4.62 2.07
N GLY A 119 -15.35 5.49 1.60
CA GLY A 119 -13.98 5.61 2.14
C GLY A 119 -12.86 4.93 1.34
N VAL A 120 -13.17 4.24 0.23
CA VAL A 120 -12.17 3.51 -0.60
C VAL A 120 -11.40 4.41 -1.58
N LEU A 121 -11.73 5.70 -1.66
CA LEU A 121 -11.23 6.65 -2.67
C LEU A 121 -9.70 6.72 -2.88
N ASN A 122 -8.85 6.09 -2.05
CA ASN A 122 -7.39 6.16 -2.20
C ASN A 122 -6.61 4.90 -1.81
N ARG A 123 -7.23 3.78 -1.41
CA ARG A 123 -6.48 2.64 -0.85
C ARG A 123 -6.09 1.58 -1.88
N ASP A 124 -7.02 1.22 -2.75
CA ASP A 124 -6.86 0.03 -3.61
C ASP A 124 -6.66 0.38 -5.09
N ASN A 125 -6.77 1.66 -5.46
CA ASN A 125 -6.56 2.16 -6.83
C ASN A 125 -5.66 3.40 -6.81
N PRO A 126 -4.32 3.26 -6.84
CA PRO A 126 -3.40 4.40 -6.92
C PRO A 126 -3.53 5.21 -8.22
N ASP A 127 -4.19 4.64 -9.23
CA ASP A 127 -4.43 5.27 -10.55
C ASP A 127 -5.70 6.14 -10.57
N LEU A 128 -6.55 6.07 -9.55
CA LEU A 128 -7.68 6.98 -9.40
C LEU A 128 -7.16 8.28 -8.80
N SER A 129 -7.07 9.31 -9.66
CA SER A 129 -6.74 10.67 -9.26
C SER A 129 -7.56 11.08 -8.04
N VAL A 130 -6.86 11.61 -7.04
CA VAL A 130 -7.46 12.13 -5.82
C VAL A 130 -8.58 13.10 -6.21
N PRO A 131 -9.76 13.03 -5.59
CA PRO A 131 -10.83 13.95 -5.91
C PRO A 131 -10.37 15.41 -5.72
N TRP A 132 -10.77 16.29 -6.66
CA TRP A 132 -10.32 17.70 -6.72
C TRP A 132 -10.48 18.47 -5.39
N TYR A 133 -11.46 18.10 -4.55
CA TYR A 133 -11.67 18.71 -3.23
C TYR A 133 -10.60 18.31 -2.19
N LEU A 134 -10.02 17.12 -2.28
CA LEU A 134 -8.92 16.63 -1.42
C LEU A 134 -7.55 17.09 -1.92
N GLU A 135 -7.39 17.30 -3.23
CA GLU A 135 -6.19 17.84 -3.87
C GLU A 135 -5.74 19.17 -3.23
N SER A 136 -6.70 20.05 -2.95
CA SER A 136 -6.45 21.36 -2.33
C SER A 136 -5.85 21.27 -0.92
N ALA A 137 -6.14 20.19 -0.18
CA ALA A 137 -5.61 19.99 1.17
C ALA A 137 -4.17 19.43 1.14
N ARG A 138 -3.83 18.64 0.12
CA ARG A 138 -2.46 18.13 -0.09
C ARG A 138 -1.53 19.24 -0.58
N LEU A 139 -1.97 20.03 -1.57
CA LEU A 139 -1.20 21.18 -2.07
C LEU A 139 -0.95 22.21 -0.96
N ARG A 140 -1.94 22.45 -0.07
CA ARG A 140 -1.75 23.29 1.14
C ARG A 140 -0.67 22.80 2.10
N LYS A 141 -0.21 21.55 2.00
CA LYS A 141 0.79 20.95 2.89
C LYS A 141 2.17 20.79 2.22
N SER A 142 2.25 20.88 0.90
CA SER A 142 3.51 20.85 0.14
C SER A 142 4.05 22.24 -0.22
N GLU A 143 3.18 23.25 -0.31
CA GLU A 143 3.55 24.61 -0.74
C GLU A 143 4.08 25.53 0.39
N ASP A 144 4.54 24.96 1.51
CA ASP A 144 5.04 25.72 2.66
C ASP A 144 6.48 26.23 2.46
N SER A 145 6.94 26.41 1.22
CA SER A 145 8.34 26.76 0.95
C SER A 145 8.62 27.78 -0.14
N LEU A 146 7.71 28.13 -1.07
CA LEU A 146 8.04 29.12 -2.11
C LEU A 146 6.80 29.93 -2.54
N GLU A 147 6.90 31.26 -2.45
CA GLU A 147 5.95 32.32 -2.91
C GLU A 147 4.87 32.84 -1.93
N ASP A 148 5.35 33.58 -0.93
CA ASP A 148 4.57 34.14 0.20
C ASP A 148 4.29 35.67 0.07
N SER A 149 3.39 36.09 -0.83
CA SER A 149 2.86 37.47 -0.75
C SER A 149 1.38 37.60 -1.14
N GLY A 150 0.92 36.82 -2.13
CA GLY A 150 -0.48 36.81 -2.56
C GLY A 150 -1.42 35.98 -1.67
N ILE A 151 -0.92 34.85 -1.15
CA ILE A 151 -1.74 33.87 -0.41
C ILE A 151 -2.01 34.34 1.02
N GLU A 152 -1.01 34.96 1.66
CA GLU A 152 -1.06 35.54 3.00
C GLU A 152 -2.06 36.71 3.09
N SER A 153 -2.11 37.57 2.06
CA SER A 153 -3.02 38.72 2.00
C SER A 153 -4.47 38.30 1.80
N ASP A 154 -4.73 37.26 0.99
CA ASP A 154 -6.07 36.72 0.78
C ASP A 154 -6.58 35.96 2.02
N ARG A 155 -5.70 35.27 2.75
CA ARG A 155 -6.01 34.68 4.07
C ARG A 155 -6.42 35.74 5.10
N LYS A 156 -5.70 36.87 5.16
CA LYS A 156 -6.00 37.99 6.07
C LYS A 156 -7.31 38.70 5.69
N ARG A 157 -7.60 38.88 4.40
CA ARG A 157 -8.91 39.40 3.96
C ARG A 157 -10.04 38.45 4.31
N LYS A 158 -9.91 37.15 4.03
CA LYS A 158 -10.94 36.14 4.35
C LYS A 158 -11.21 36.04 5.84
N SER A 159 -10.18 36.11 6.68
CA SER A 159 -10.36 36.10 8.14
C SER A 159 -10.95 37.41 8.68
N TYR A 160 -10.74 38.53 8.00
CA TYR A 160 -11.36 39.81 8.35
C TYR A 160 -12.87 39.84 8.04
N TYR A 161 -13.31 39.22 6.94
CA TYR A 161 -14.72 39.13 6.56
C TYR A 161 -15.44 37.87 7.07
N ASP A 162 -14.82 37.09 7.97
CA ASP A 162 -15.44 35.91 8.56
C ASP A 162 -16.25 36.29 9.82
N PRO A 163 -17.60 36.12 9.81
CA PRO A 163 -18.45 36.46 10.96
C PRO A 163 -18.09 35.69 12.24
N LEU A 164 -17.47 34.51 12.13
CA LEU A 164 -17.02 33.76 13.30
C LEU A 164 -15.91 34.47 14.07
N ASN A 165 -15.08 35.27 13.39
CA ASN A 165 -14.04 36.05 14.07
C ASN A 165 -14.63 37.24 14.82
N ASP A 166 -15.71 37.83 14.34
CA ASP A 166 -16.42 38.89 15.05
C ASP A 166 -17.11 38.36 16.30
N VAL A 167 -17.75 37.18 16.20
CA VAL A 167 -18.33 36.47 17.36
C VAL A 167 -17.24 36.09 18.37
N LYS A 168 -16.07 35.60 17.91
CA LYS A 168 -14.93 35.32 18.81
C LYS A 168 -14.42 36.57 19.50
N ARG A 169 -14.31 37.72 18.80
CA ARG A 169 -13.87 38.99 19.42
C ARG A 169 -14.88 39.50 20.45
N ALA A 170 -16.17 39.36 20.18
CA ALA A 170 -17.23 39.75 21.10
C ALA A 170 -17.20 38.90 22.39
N THR A 171 -17.11 37.58 22.24
CA THR A 171 -17.09 36.63 23.37
C THR A 171 -15.76 36.61 24.14
N SER A 172 -14.63 36.91 23.49
CA SER A 172 -13.30 36.91 24.14
C SER A 172 -13.08 38.11 25.07
N LYS A 173 -13.79 39.24 24.85
CA LYS A 173 -13.73 40.39 25.77
C LYS A 173 -14.29 40.04 27.14
N ASP A 174 -15.37 39.27 27.19
CA ASP A 174 -15.99 38.81 28.43
C ASP A 174 -15.14 37.77 29.17
N GLN A 175 -14.33 36.96 28.46
CA GLN A 175 -13.41 35.99 29.09
C GLN A 175 -12.08 36.57 29.56
N SER A 176 -11.68 37.76 29.11
CA SER A 176 -10.38 38.38 29.44
C SER A 176 -10.27 38.87 30.88
N ILE A 177 -11.42 39.09 31.55
CA ILE A 177 -11.48 39.49 32.96
C ILE A 177 -11.11 38.31 33.88
N VAL A 178 -11.45 37.07 33.47
CA VAL A 178 -11.24 35.85 34.29
C VAL A 178 -9.81 35.31 34.17
N ARG A 179 -9.08 35.59 33.08
CA ARG A 179 -7.78 34.95 32.77
C ARG A 179 -6.53 35.62 33.35
N LYS A 180 -6.62 36.80 33.96
CA LYS A 180 -5.44 37.52 34.49
C LYS A 180 -4.87 36.88 35.77
N ASP A 181 -5.70 36.19 36.56
CA ASP A 181 -5.27 35.62 37.84
C ASP A 181 -4.48 34.30 37.67
N ASP A 182 -4.70 33.57 36.57
CA ASP A 182 -4.06 32.26 36.35
C ASP A 182 -2.66 32.36 35.73
N SER A 183 -2.33 33.43 35.01
CA SER A 183 -1.01 33.55 34.36
C SER A 183 0.12 33.89 35.33
N ILE A 184 -0.19 34.58 36.44
CA ILE A 184 0.80 35.01 37.44
C ILE A 184 1.35 33.79 38.19
N LYS A 185 0.50 32.80 38.53
CA LYS A 185 0.90 31.60 39.28
C LYS A 185 1.82 30.65 38.49
N LYS A 186 1.77 30.67 37.16
CA LYS A 186 2.52 29.71 36.31
C LYS A 186 3.97 30.14 36.07
N GLN A 187 4.29 31.42 36.24
CA GLN A 187 5.63 31.96 35.96
C GLN A 187 6.63 31.74 37.11
N GLU A 188 6.16 31.59 38.35
CA GLU A 188 7.00 31.32 39.52
C GLU A 188 7.53 29.88 39.57
N GLN A 189 6.77 28.91 39.06
CA GLN A 189 7.16 27.49 39.08
C GLN A 189 8.26 27.11 38.06
N SER A 190 8.58 28.00 37.11
CA SER A 190 9.52 27.73 36.01
C SER A 190 10.94 28.25 36.26
N ARG A 191 11.19 29.02 37.32
CA ARG A 191 12.52 29.61 37.56
C ARG A 191 13.38 28.64 38.35
N LYS A 192 14.41 28.08 37.69
CA LYS A 192 15.46 27.30 38.36
C LYS A 192 16.16 28.18 39.41
N SER A 193 16.38 27.63 40.60
CA SER A 193 17.06 28.34 41.70
C SER A 193 18.46 28.79 41.29
N ILE A 194 18.87 29.99 41.70
CA ILE A 194 20.18 30.60 41.40
C ILE A 194 21.35 29.66 41.73
N ASP A 195 21.24 28.84 42.78
CA ASP A 195 22.29 27.89 43.17
C ASP A 195 22.51 26.78 42.13
N THR A 196 21.45 26.36 41.44
CA THR A 196 21.55 25.36 40.36
C THR A 196 22.34 25.90 39.17
N LEU A 197 22.09 27.16 38.79
CA LEU A 197 22.83 27.83 37.72
C LEU A 197 24.30 28.06 38.10
N ARG A 198 24.59 28.29 39.38
CA ARG A 198 25.95 28.43 39.89
C ARG A 198 26.73 27.13 39.76
N ASN A 199 26.13 26.00 40.14
CA ASN A 199 26.77 24.68 40.03
C ASN A 199 26.98 24.26 38.57
N GLU A 200 26.01 24.51 37.68
CA GLU A 200 26.17 24.25 36.23
C GLU A 200 27.37 25.03 35.66
N ARG A 201 27.54 26.30 36.06
CA ARG A 201 28.68 27.13 35.64
C ARG A 201 30.02 26.62 36.18
N HIS A 202 30.07 26.21 37.44
CA HIS A 202 31.30 25.67 38.05
C HIS A 202 31.74 24.37 37.37
N ASN A 203 30.79 23.47 37.06
CA ASN A 203 31.09 22.24 36.33
C ASN A 203 31.61 22.50 34.91
N SER A 204 31.03 23.49 34.21
CA SER A 204 31.50 23.89 32.89
C SER A 204 32.94 24.42 32.91
N ILE A 205 33.30 25.21 33.92
CA ILE A 205 34.67 25.75 34.07
C ILE A 205 35.68 24.62 34.35
N ASN A 206 35.32 23.67 35.21
CA ASN A 206 36.19 22.53 35.53
C ASN A 206 36.47 21.67 34.29
N SER A 207 35.43 21.39 33.48
CA SER A 207 35.59 20.65 32.22
C SER A 207 36.53 21.35 31.22
N ILE A 208 36.49 22.68 31.16
CA ILE A 208 37.40 23.46 30.31
C ILE A 208 38.84 23.36 30.82
N SER A 209 39.04 23.42 32.14
CA SER A 209 40.38 23.30 32.76
C SER A 209 41.03 21.95 32.46
N GLU A 210 40.30 20.85 32.64
CA GLU A 210 40.79 19.49 32.37
C GLU A 210 41.24 19.34 30.90
N ASN A 211 40.49 19.93 29.98
CA ASN A 211 40.80 19.88 28.55
C ASN A 211 42.08 20.68 28.21
N ILE A 212 42.31 21.80 28.89
CA ILE A 212 43.55 22.59 28.75
C ILE A 212 44.76 21.81 29.30
N ASP A 213 44.61 21.17 30.46
CA ASP A 213 45.70 20.39 31.07
C ASP A 213 46.06 19.16 30.24
N MET A 214 45.07 18.49 29.64
CA MET A 214 45.33 17.42 28.67
C MET A 214 46.14 17.91 27.47
N LYS A 215 45.77 19.06 26.88
CA LYS A 215 46.53 19.64 25.75
C LYS A 215 47.96 19.99 26.14
N ARG A 216 48.17 20.53 27.35
CA ARG A 216 49.51 20.81 27.89
C ARG A 216 50.34 19.54 28.07
N SER A 217 49.74 18.47 28.60
CA SER A 217 50.42 17.17 28.77
C SER A 217 50.86 16.58 27.42
N ILE A 218 50.00 16.63 26.40
CA ILE A 218 50.33 16.16 25.05
C ILE A 218 51.50 16.98 24.48
N LEU A 219 51.46 18.30 24.60
CA LEU A 219 52.55 19.16 24.14
C LEU A 219 53.88 18.84 24.84
N GLN A 220 53.88 18.66 26.16
CA GLN A 220 55.10 18.28 26.88
C GLN A 220 55.65 16.92 26.42
N LYS A 221 54.78 15.91 26.23
CA LYS A 221 55.21 14.61 25.69
C LYS A 221 55.83 14.74 24.30
N THR A 222 55.24 15.56 23.43
CA THR A 222 55.81 15.81 22.10
C THR A 222 57.18 16.48 22.19
N ILE A 223 57.34 17.49 23.03
CA ILE A 223 58.62 18.18 23.22
C ILE A 223 59.71 17.22 23.72
N VAL A 224 59.40 16.39 24.71
CA VAL A 224 60.35 15.38 25.23
C VAL A 224 60.71 14.35 24.15
N SER A 225 59.75 13.90 23.34
CA SER A 225 60.07 13.00 22.21
C SER A 225 60.99 13.63 21.17
N PHE A 226 60.80 14.92 20.86
CA PHE A 226 61.69 15.64 19.94
C PHE A 226 63.09 15.85 20.52
N GLN A 227 63.22 16.07 21.82
CA GLN A 227 64.52 16.15 22.50
C GLN A 227 65.26 14.80 22.46
N ASN A 228 64.56 13.69 22.72
CA ASN A 228 65.15 12.34 22.66
C ASN A 228 65.63 11.95 21.26
N LEU A 229 64.92 12.37 20.20
CA LEU A 229 65.34 12.14 18.81
C LEU A 229 66.64 12.89 18.48
N LYS A 230 66.76 14.15 18.92
CA LYS A 230 67.98 14.96 18.72
C LYS A 230 69.22 14.40 19.42
N SER A 231 69.05 13.75 20.58
CA SER A 231 70.18 13.09 21.27
C SER A 231 70.64 11.79 20.62
N ASN A 232 69.78 11.09 19.86
CA ASN A 232 70.14 9.84 19.17
C ASN A 232 70.81 10.04 17.80
N GLU A 233 70.67 11.20 17.16
CA GLU A 233 71.36 11.53 15.90
C GLU A 233 72.85 11.88 16.10
N GLY A 234 73.32 12.06 17.34
CA GLY A 234 74.72 12.39 17.67
C GLY A 234 75.68 11.20 17.78
N MET A 235 75.26 9.97 17.47
CA MET A 235 76.05 8.76 17.74
C MET A 235 76.00 7.73 16.60
N ALA A 236 76.43 8.12 15.39
CA ALA A 236 76.96 7.19 14.36
C ALA A 236 77.43 7.93 13.10
N ILE A 237 78.74 8.23 12.97
CA ILE A 237 79.47 8.04 11.70
C ILE A 237 80.90 7.55 12.04
N PRO A 238 81.35 6.42 11.47
CA PRO A 238 82.65 5.82 11.73
C PRO A 238 83.76 6.44 10.87
N ASN A 239 85.00 6.39 11.38
CA ASN A 239 86.22 6.07 10.63
C ASN A 239 87.30 5.64 11.63
#